data_AF-B7IG78-F1
#
_entry.id   AF-B7IG78-F1
#
_cell.length_a   1.000
_cell.length_b   1.000
_cell.length_c   1.000
_cell.angle_alpha   90.00
_cell.angle_beta   90.00
_cell.angle_gamma   90.00
#
_symmetry.space_group_name_H-M   'P 1'
#
loop_
_entity.id
_entity.type
_entity.pdbx_description
1 polymer ?
#
loop_
_entity_poly.entity_id
_entity_poly.type
_entity_poly.pdbx_seq_one_letter_code
_entity_poly.pdbx_strand_id
1 'polypeptide(L)'
;MLEDIEGLILLADRGYWQWEFIEKMKEKMKLYVRPRRRKGKEFMEREINRLIYSKRWEIEWYIERLKQRIKMRGMNEKTLKAQITYMLLGQQLTMLINTLSAHPKMIRLIGK
;
A
#
# COMPACT_ATOMS: atom_id res chain seq x y z
N MET A 1 23.02 -16.87 5.84
CA MET A 1 22.00 -15.90 5.33
C MET A 1 20.58 -16.17 5.83
N LEU A 2 20.12 -17.43 5.95
CA LEU A 2 18.86 -17.78 6.62
C LEU A 2 19.02 -18.12 8.12
N GLU A 3 20.27 -18.27 8.59
CA GLU A 3 20.59 -18.55 10.00
C GLU A 3 20.46 -17.29 10.89
N ASP A 4 20.63 -16.09 10.31
CA ASP A 4 20.53 -14.80 11.04
C ASP A 4 19.09 -14.36 11.36
N ILE A 5 18.12 -15.25 11.14
CA ILE A 5 16.70 -14.92 11.20
C ILE A 5 15.93 -15.75 12.25
N GLU A 6 16.61 -16.67 12.94
CA GLU A 6 16.06 -17.36 14.11
C GLU A 6 15.72 -16.36 15.22
N GLY A 7 14.50 -16.46 15.76
CA GLY A 7 13.98 -15.55 16.79
C GLY A 7 13.31 -14.28 16.27
N LEU A 8 13.33 -14.00 14.96
CA LEU A 8 12.61 -12.85 14.38
C LEU A 8 11.10 -13.12 14.22
N ILE A 9 10.33 -12.03 14.20
CA ILE A 9 8.88 -12.05 14.00
C ILE A 9 8.56 -11.87 12.52
N LEU A 10 7.85 -12.82 11.93
CA LEU A 10 7.36 -12.72 10.57
C LEU A 10 5.94 -12.13 10.55
N LEU A 11 5.79 -10.95 9.94
CA LEU A 11 4.51 -10.26 9.74
C LEU A 11 4.01 -10.45 8.31
N ALA A 12 2.90 -11.16 8.13
CA ALA A 12 2.37 -11.44 6.79
C ALA A 12 0.84 -11.40 6.74
N ASP A 13 0.27 -10.97 5.62
CA ASP A 13 -1.15 -11.22 5.35
C ASP A 13 -1.32 -12.61 4.73
N ARG A 14 -2.51 -13.23 4.90
CA ARG A 14 -2.87 -14.47 4.17
C ARG A 14 -3.08 -14.25 2.66
N GLY A 15 -2.26 -13.43 2.00
CA GLY A 15 -2.22 -13.33 0.54
C GLY A 15 -1.67 -14.63 -0.06
N TYR A 16 -2.39 -15.21 -1.03
CA TYR A 16 -2.23 -16.61 -1.49
C TYR A 16 -0.85 -16.98 -2.09
N TRP A 17 0.08 -16.04 -2.26
CA TRP A 17 1.25 -16.24 -3.11
C TRP A 17 2.49 -16.83 -2.42
N GLN A 18 2.47 -17.05 -1.11
CA GLN A 18 3.64 -17.54 -0.36
C GLN A 18 3.28 -18.53 0.76
N TRP A 19 2.18 -19.29 0.62
CA TRP A 19 1.73 -20.20 1.67
C TRP A 19 2.78 -21.27 2.03
N GLU A 20 3.43 -21.85 1.02
CA GLU A 20 4.52 -22.81 1.23
C GLU A 20 5.72 -22.21 1.98
N PHE A 21 6.02 -20.94 1.75
CA PHE A 21 7.07 -20.23 2.48
C PHE A 21 6.66 -20.00 3.93
N ILE A 22 5.41 -19.56 4.17
CA ILE A 22 4.87 -19.37 5.52
C ILE A 22 4.91 -20.68 6.32
N GLU A 23 4.50 -21.80 5.72
CA GLU A 23 4.55 -23.12 6.37
C GLU A 23 5.98 -23.52 6.72
N LYS A 24 6.94 -23.36 5.80
CA LYS A 24 8.37 -23.65 6.05
C LYS A 24 8.99 -22.78 7.16
N MET A 25 8.48 -21.57 7.35
CA MET A 25 9.01 -20.63 8.34
C MET A 25 8.35 -20.77 9.72
N LYS A 26 7.25 -21.53 9.85
CA LYS A 26 6.59 -21.78 11.15
C LYS A 26 7.48 -22.42 12.18
N GLU A 27 8.36 -23.31 11.74
CA GLU A 27 9.24 -24.05 12.63
C GLU A 27 10.45 -23.23 13.07
N LYS A 28 10.74 -22.12 12.37
CA LYS A 28 11.95 -21.32 12.56
C LYS A 28 11.70 -19.93 13.14
N MET A 29 10.44 -19.46 13.12
CA MET A 29 10.09 -18.08 13.45
C MET A 29 8.74 -17.95 14.15
N LYS A 30 8.60 -16.85 14.91
CA LYS A 30 7.30 -16.47 15.45
C LYS A 30 6.48 -15.76 14.38
N LEU A 31 5.44 -16.41 13.88
CA LEU A 31 4.55 -15.85 12.87
C LEU A 31 3.40 -15.05 13.46
N TYR A 32 3.21 -13.85 12.92
CA TYR A 32 2.07 -12.98 13.15
C TYR A 32 1.36 -12.76 11.82
N VAL A 33 0.40 -13.64 11.53
CA VAL A 33 -0.36 -13.63 10.29
C VAL A 33 -1.81 -13.24 10.55
N ARG A 34 -2.24 -12.12 9.98
CA ARG A 34 -3.61 -11.63 10.09
C ARG A 34 -4.55 -12.53 9.29
N PRO A 35 -5.59 -13.10 9.94
CA PRO A 35 -6.61 -13.87 9.24
C PRO A 35 -7.42 -12.98 8.29
N ARG A 36 -8.06 -13.58 7.29
CA ARG A 36 -9.01 -12.86 6.43
C ARG A 36 -10.38 -12.69 7.10
N ARG A 37 -11.15 -11.74 6.54
CA ARG A 37 -12.59 -11.53 6.85
C ARG A 37 -12.81 -11.23 8.34
N ARG A 38 -13.88 -11.77 8.93
CA ARG A 38 -14.33 -11.49 10.31
C ARG A 38 -13.24 -11.75 11.35
N LYS A 39 -12.51 -12.87 11.22
CA LYS A 39 -11.37 -13.20 12.10
C LYS A 39 -10.23 -12.19 12.01
N GLY A 40 -10.09 -11.50 10.88
CA GLY A 40 -9.12 -10.42 10.70
C GLY A 40 -9.54 -9.09 11.33
N LYS A 41 -10.84 -8.91 11.64
CA LYS A 41 -11.34 -7.80 12.44
C LYS A 41 -11.11 -8.09 13.92
N GLU A 42 -11.53 -9.27 14.38
CA GLU A 42 -11.31 -9.76 15.76
C GLU A 42 -9.82 -9.77 16.13
N PHE A 43 -8.95 -10.16 15.18
CA PHE A 43 -7.50 -10.10 15.37
C PHE A 43 -6.98 -8.68 15.67
N MET A 44 -7.60 -7.64 15.09
CA MET A 44 -7.21 -6.24 15.26
C MET A 44 -7.80 -5.59 16.51
N GLU A 45 -8.74 -6.25 17.21
CA GLU A 45 -9.30 -5.75 18.47
C GLU A 45 -8.27 -5.79 19.61
N ARG A 46 -7.29 -6.69 19.54
CA ARG A 46 -6.16 -6.71 20.48
C ARG A 46 -5.19 -5.58 20.15
N GLU A 47 -4.93 -4.72 21.12
CA GLU A 47 -4.09 -3.53 20.93
C GLU A 47 -2.67 -3.87 20.44
N ILE A 48 -2.07 -4.92 20.99
CA ILE A 48 -0.73 -5.37 20.57
C ILE A 48 -0.70 -5.80 19.08
N ASN A 49 -1.76 -6.48 18.61
CA ASN A 49 -1.86 -6.91 17.22
C ASN A 49 -2.04 -5.70 16.29
N ARG A 50 -2.84 -4.71 16.71
CA ARG A 50 -3.03 -3.46 15.98
C ARG A 50 -1.71 -2.69 15.84
N LEU A 51 -0.93 -2.58 16.92
CA LEU A 51 0.36 -1.89 16.91
C LEU A 51 1.35 -2.59 15.98
N ILE A 52 1.48 -3.91 16.11
CA ILE A 52 2.33 -4.74 15.24
C ILE A 52 1.95 -4.57 13.77
N TYR A 53 0.65 -4.60 13.46
CA TYR A 53 0.17 -4.42 12.08
C TYR A 53 0.34 -3.00 11.55
N SER A 54 0.29 -1.99 12.42
CA SER A 54 0.61 -0.61 12.04
C SER A 54 2.07 -0.47 11.62
N LYS A 55 3.00 -1.08 12.36
CA LYS A 55 4.42 -1.10 12.01
C LYS A 55 4.70 -1.84 10.71
N ARG A 56 3.97 -2.92 10.41
CA ARG A 56 4.02 -3.59 9.11
C ARG A 56 3.72 -2.62 7.95
N TRP A 57 2.65 -1.84 8.08
CA TRP A 57 2.28 -0.84 7.08
C TRP A 57 3.34 0.25 6.91
N GLU A 58 3.95 0.72 8.00
CA GLU A 58 5.04 1.70 7.93
C GLU A 58 6.24 1.18 7.12
N ILE A 59 6.60 -0.10 7.30
CA ILE A 59 7.68 -0.75 6.53
C ILE A 59 7.31 -0.86 5.06
N GLU A 60 6.08 -1.27 4.74
CA GLU A 60 5.60 -1.36 3.36
C GLU A 60 5.64 0.01 2.66
N TRP A 61 5.15 1.05 3.34
CA TRP A 61 5.23 2.44 2.86
C TRP A 61 6.68 2.92 2.68
N TYR A 62 7.58 2.50 3.55
CA TYR A 62 9.00 2.82 3.42
C TYR A 62 9.61 2.17 2.19
N ILE A 63 9.37 0.87 1.97
CA ILE A 63 9.85 0.13 0.80
C ILE A 63 9.30 0.71 -0.50
N GLU A 64 8.00 1.05 -0.55
CA GLU A 64 7.40 1.66 -1.74
C GLU A 64 8.02 3.04 -2.04
N ARG A 65 8.27 3.87 -1.02
CA ARG A 65 9.00 5.13 -1.20
C ARG A 65 10.43 4.90 -1.70
N LEU A 66 11.12 3.87 -1.23
CA LEU A 66 12.45 3.51 -1.74
C LEU A 66 12.40 3.10 -3.21
N LYS A 67 11.46 2.22 -3.60
CA LYS A 67 11.26 1.82 -5.00
C LYS A 67 11.01 3.04 -5.90
N GLN A 68 10.16 3.95 -5.45
CA GLN A 68 9.89 5.20 -6.17
C GLN A 68 11.16 6.05 -6.31
N ARG A 69 11.94 6.24 -5.25
CA ARG A 69 13.21 6.97 -5.29
C ARG A 69 14.20 6.36 -6.27
N ILE A 70 14.34 5.03 -6.27
CA ILE A 70 15.21 4.31 -7.22
C ILE A 70 14.72 4.54 -8.66
N LYS A 71 13.43 4.38 -8.90
CA LYS A 71 12.80 4.62 -10.21
C LYS A 71 13.04 6.04 -10.70
N MET A 72 12.93 7.04 -9.82
CA MET A 72 13.18 8.44 -10.16
C MET A 72 14.67 8.72 -10.42
N ARG A 73 15.59 8.12 -9.66
CA ARG A 73 17.05 8.29 -9.86
C ARG A 73 17.52 7.80 -11.22
N GLY A 74 16.92 6.74 -11.76
CA GLY A 74 17.23 6.22 -13.10
C GLY A 74 16.46 6.90 -14.23
N MET A 75 15.60 7.88 -13.94
CA MET A 75 14.70 8.49 -14.92
C MET A 75 15.29 9.78 -15.48
N ASN A 76 15.28 9.92 -16.80
CA ASN A 76 15.66 11.19 -17.43
C ASN A 76 14.61 12.28 -17.16
N GLU A 77 15.05 13.54 -17.17
CA GLU A 77 14.23 14.70 -16.81
C GLU A 77 12.97 14.83 -17.68
N LYS A 78 13.06 14.49 -18.96
CA LYS A 78 11.94 14.57 -19.91
C LYS A 78 10.81 13.60 -19.53
N THR A 79 11.15 12.35 -19.20
CA THR A 79 10.19 11.34 -18.75
C THR A 79 9.59 11.70 -17.39
N LEU A 80 10.40 12.23 -16.48
CA LEU A 80 9.92 12.68 -15.17
C LEU A 80 8.92 13.83 -15.31
N LYS A 81 9.24 14.85 -16.11
CA LYS A 81 8.33 15.96 -16.42
C LYS A 81 7.02 15.46 -17.02
N ALA A 82 7.07 14.56 -18.00
CA ALA A 82 5.86 13.98 -18.60
C ALA A 82 4.99 13.25 -17.56
N GLN A 83 5.58 12.42 -16.71
CA GLN A 83 4.84 11.71 -15.66
C GLN A 83 4.19 12.66 -14.64
N ILE A 84 4.92 13.69 -14.20
CA ILE A 84 4.38 14.71 -13.29
C ILE A 84 3.21 15.46 -13.96
N THR A 85 3.36 15.86 -15.23
CA THR A 85 2.30 16.54 -15.99
C THR A 85 1.04 15.67 -16.08
N TYR A 86 1.17 14.39 -16.43
CA TYR A 86 0.01 13.50 -16.48
C TYR A 86 -0.67 13.31 -15.12
N MET A 87 0.11 13.22 -14.05
CA MET A 87 -0.42 13.12 -12.69
C MET A 87 -1.23 14.38 -12.30
N LEU A 88 -0.68 15.56 -12.57
CA LEU A 88 -1.35 16.84 -12.27
C LEU A 88 -2.63 17.03 -13.09
N LEU A 89 -2.59 16.69 -14.38
CA LEU A 89 -3.79 16.72 -15.24
C LEU A 89 -4.87 15.77 -14.72
N GLY A 90 -4.50 14.55 -14.31
CA GLY A 90 -5.43 13.59 -13.72
C GLY A 90 -6.05 14.08 -12.40
N GLN A 91 -5.27 14.76 -11.56
CA GLN A 91 -5.77 15.38 -10.33
C GLN A 91 -6.75 16.52 -10.62
N GLN A 92 -6.41 17.41 -11.55
CA GLN A 92 -7.29 18.51 -11.98
C GLN A 92 -8.61 18.00 -12.58
N LEU A 93 -8.55 16.96 -13.42
CA LEU A 93 -9.75 16.31 -13.98
C LEU A 93 -10.62 15.70 -12.88
N THR A 94 -10.01 15.02 -11.91
CA THR A 94 -10.73 14.43 -10.78
C THR A 94 -11.42 15.50 -9.94
N MET A 95 -10.72 16.60 -9.64
CA MET A 95 -11.31 17.74 -8.94
C MET A 95 -12.48 18.32 -9.72
N LEU A 96 -12.32 18.56 -11.02
CA LEU A 96 -13.38 19.07 -11.88
C LEU A 96 -14.61 18.15 -11.89
N ILE A 97 -14.42 16.85 -12.06
CA ILE A 97 -15.51 15.86 -12.04
C ILE A 97 -16.25 15.89 -10.70
N ASN A 98 -15.52 15.94 -9.59
CA ASN A 98 -16.11 16.00 -8.25
C ASN A 98 -16.92 17.30 -8.06
N THR A 99 -16.38 18.43 -8.49
CA THR A 99 -17.06 19.73 -8.41
C THR A 99 -18.32 19.77 -9.28
N LEU A 100 -18.26 19.25 -10.51
CA LEU A 100 -19.42 19.18 -11.40
C LEU A 100 -20.49 18.22 -10.87
N SER A 101 -20.08 17.10 -10.26
CA SER A 101 -20.99 16.15 -9.62
C SER A 101 -21.70 16.76 -8.41
N ALA A 102 -20.99 17.57 -7.62
CA ALA A 102 -21.57 18.30 -6.48
C ALA A 102 -22.49 19.46 -6.90
N HIS A 103 -22.22 20.08 -8.05
CA HIS A 103 -22.97 21.23 -8.57
C HIS A 103 -23.42 21.01 -10.02
N PRO A 104 -24.37 20.09 -10.28
CA PRO A 104 -24.78 19.70 -11.63
C PRO A 104 -25.42 20.82 -12.46
N LYS A 105 -25.86 21.91 -11.80
CA LYS A 105 -26.37 23.13 -12.49
C LYS A 105 -25.29 23.84 -13.30
N MET A 106 -24.00 23.70 -12.96
CA MET A 106 -22.90 24.33 -13.71
C MET A 106 -22.71 23.74 -15.10
N ILE A 107 -23.05 22.46 -15.30
CA ILE A 107 -22.98 21.79 -16.61
C ILE A 107 -23.94 22.46 -17.62
N ARG A 108 -25.09 22.98 -17.15
CA ARG A 108 -26.10 23.62 -18.01
C ARG A 108 -25.71 25.01 -18.50
N LEU A 109 -24.71 25.65 -17.89
CA LEU A 109 -24.22 26.97 -18.30
C LEU A 109 -23.17 26.89 -19.41
N ILE A 110 -22.50 25.74 -19.57
CA ILE A 110 -21.45 25.53 -20.57
C ILE A 110 -22.05 25.11 -21.93
N GLY A 111 -23.29 24.63 -21.95
CA GLY A 111 -24.00 24.18 -23.16
C GLY A 111 -24.87 25.24 -23.85
N LYS A 112 -24.66 26.53 -23.56
CA LYS A 112 -25.23 27.68 -24.29
C LYS A 112 -24.11 28.45 -24.96
#